data_AF-Q8C2W0-F1
#
_entry.id   AF-Q8C2W0-F1
#
_cell.length_a   1.000
_cell.length_b   1.000
_cell.length_c   1.000
_cell.angle_alpha   90.00
_cell.angle_beta   90.00
_cell.angle_gamma   90.00
#
_symmetry.space_group_name_H-M   'P 1'
#
loop_
_entity.id
_entity.type
_entity.pdbx_description
1 polymer ?
#
loop_
_entity_poly.entity_id
_entity_poly.type
_entity_poly.pdbx_seq_one_letter_code
_entity_poly.pdbx_strand_id
1 'polypeptide(L)'
;MVICLHCPDQDDSLEEVTEECYSPPTLQNLAIQSLLRDEALAISALTDLPQSLFPVIFEEAFTDGYIGILKAMIPVWPFPYLSLGKQINNCNLETLKAMLEGLDILLAQKVQTSRCKLRVINWREDDLKIWAGSHEGEGLPDFRTEKQPIENSAGCEVKKELKVPEKALGDTLHQ
;
A
#
# COMPACT_ATOMS: atom_id res chain seq x y z
N MET A 1 -69.63 23.97 -3.22
CA MET A 1 -68.61 23.49 -2.28
C MET A 1 -69.03 22.07 -1.89
N VAL A 2 -68.48 21.06 -2.56
CA VAL A 2 -68.76 19.65 -2.27
C VAL A 2 -67.44 19.09 -1.79
N ILE A 3 -67.38 18.74 -0.51
CA ILE A 3 -66.19 18.19 0.13
C ILE A 3 -66.25 16.69 -0.14
N CYS A 4 -65.40 16.20 -1.05
CA CYS A 4 -65.15 14.77 -1.17
C CYS A 4 -64.41 14.32 0.08
N LEU A 5 -65.14 13.72 1.03
CA LEU A 5 -64.55 12.86 2.03
C LEU A 5 -64.38 11.49 1.39
N HIS A 6 -63.13 11.01 1.35
CA HIS A 6 -62.67 9.69 0.90
C HIS A 6 -62.06 9.60 -0.51
N CYS A 7 -60.83 10.09 -0.64
CA CYS A 7 -59.81 9.41 -1.44
C CYS A 7 -58.64 9.11 -0.50
N PRO A 8 -58.26 7.83 -0.32
CA PRO A 8 -57.06 7.49 0.44
C PRO A 8 -55.82 8.01 -0.31
N ASP A 9 -54.88 8.58 0.43
CA ASP A 9 -53.54 8.93 -0.05
C ASP A 9 -52.96 7.77 -0.87
N GLN A 10 -52.82 7.97 -2.18
CA GLN A 10 -51.86 7.20 -2.96
C GLN A 10 -50.50 7.75 -2.59
N ASP A 11 -49.88 7.08 -1.62
CA ASP A 11 -48.44 7.06 -1.42
C ASP A 11 -47.85 6.57 -2.75
N ASP A 12 -47.34 7.51 -3.55
CA ASP A 12 -46.49 7.23 -4.70
C ASP A 12 -45.12 6.85 -4.14
N SER A 13 -45.11 5.71 -3.45
CA SER A 13 -43.91 5.01 -3.03
C SER A 13 -43.19 4.60 -4.31
N LEU A 14 -42.31 5.48 -4.78
CA LEU A 14 -41.16 5.10 -5.58
C LEU A 14 -40.34 4.10 -4.74
N GLU A 15 -40.79 2.86 -4.73
CA GLU A 15 -39.91 1.72 -4.55
C GLU A 15 -38.96 1.78 -5.74
N GLU A 16 -37.85 2.50 -5.55
CA GLU A 16 -36.62 2.31 -6.29
C GLU A 16 -36.24 0.84 -6.07
N VAL A 17 -36.81 -0.04 -6.89
CA VAL A 17 -36.33 -1.38 -7.10
C VAL A 17 -34.92 -1.18 -7.64
N THR A 18 -33.96 -1.19 -6.72
CA THR A 18 -32.56 -1.40 -7.05
C THR A 18 -32.47 -2.80 -7.62
N GLU A 19 -32.74 -2.93 -8.92
CA GLU A 19 -32.33 -4.10 -9.68
C GLU A 19 -30.81 -4.16 -9.58
N GLU A 20 -30.30 -4.95 -8.62
CA GLU A 20 -28.89 -5.28 -8.55
C GLU A 20 -28.50 -5.96 -9.87
N CYS A 21 -27.86 -5.19 -10.75
CA CYS A 21 -27.32 -5.70 -11.99
C CYS A 21 -26.18 -6.67 -11.67
N TYR A 22 -26.45 -7.98 -11.76
CA TYR A 22 -25.45 -9.02 -11.55
C TYR A 22 -24.35 -8.89 -12.61
N SER A 23 -23.20 -8.34 -12.20
CA SER A 23 -21.99 -8.35 -12.99
C SER A 23 -21.13 -9.54 -12.58
N PRO A 24 -20.71 -10.42 -13.50
CA PRO A 24 -19.87 -11.55 -13.16
C PRO A 24 -18.50 -11.08 -12.63
N PRO A 25 -17.85 -11.84 -11.73
CA PRO A 25 -16.53 -11.50 -11.24
C PRO A 25 -15.51 -11.36 -12.37
N THR A 26 -14.59 -10.40 -12.24
CA THR A 26 -13.50 -10.24 -13.20
C THR A 26 -12.51 -11.40 -13.10
N LEU A 27 -11.74 -11.65 -14.18
CA LEU A 27 -10.66 -12.65 -14.16
C LEU A 27 -9.64 -12.38 -13.04
N GLN A 28 -9.35 -11.10 -12.77
CA GLN A 28 -8.45 -10.71 -11.68
C GLN A 28 -9.02 -11.13 -10.32
N ASN A 29 -10.30 -10.87 -10.05
CA ASN A 29 -10.93 -11.25 -8.80
C ASN A 29 -10.91 -12.78 -8.62
N LEU A 30 -11.24 -13.53 -9.67
CA LEU A 30 -11.19 -15.00 -9.64
C LEU A 30 -9.77 -15.52 -9.38
N ALA A 31 -8.76 -14.91 -10.01
CA ALA A 31 -7.37 -15.29 -9.79
C ALA A 31 -6.91 -15.00 -8.36
N ILE A 32 -7.30 -13.85 -7.79
CA ILE A 32 -7.02 -13.49 -6.39
C ILE A 32 -7.68 -14.47 -5.44
N GLN A 33 -8.98 -14.73 -5.60
CA GLN A 33 -9.71 -15.69 -4.77
C GLN A 33 -9.13 -17.10 -4.85
N SER A 34 -8.70 -17.52 -6.05
CA SER A 34 -8.03 -18.81 -6.22
C SER A 34 -6.67 -18.84 -5.52
N LEU A 35 -5.91 -17.74 -5.55
CA LEU A 35 -4.62 -17.63 -4.89
C LEU A 35 -4.76 -17.68 -3.37
N LEU A 36 -5.69 -16.91 -2.79
CA LEU A 36 -5.88 -16.81 -1.34
C LEU A 36 -6.37 -18.10 -0.69
N ARG A 37 -6.97 -19.00 -1.46
CA ARG A 37 -7.39 -20.31 -1.00
C ARG A 37 -6.22 -21.22 -0.60
N ASP A 38 -5.04 -21.01 -1.18
CA ASP A 38 -3.82 -21.71 -0.81
C ASP A 38 -2.87 -20.74 -0.10
N GLU A 39 -2.89 -20.77 1.24
CA GLU A 39 -2.11 -19.86 2.07
C GLU A 39 -0.60 -19.97 1.79
N ALA A 40 -0.07 -21.17 1.66
CA ALA A 40 1.37 -21.38 1.43
C ALA A 40 1.78 -20.81 0.06
N LEU A 41 0.96 -21.06 -0.97
CA LEU A 41 1.18 -20.50 -2.30
C LEU A 41 1.08 -18.97 -2.27
N ALA A 42 0.05 -18.41 -1.64
CA ALA A 42 -0.15 -16.97 -1.55
C ALA A 42 1.03 -16.28 -0.86
N ILE A 43 1.48 -16.80 0.29
CA ILE A 43 2.65 -16.29 1.02
C ILE A 43 3.91 -16.37 0.16
N SER A 44 4.14 -17.49 -0.53
CA SER A 44 5.31 -17.65 -1.40
C SER A 44 5.30 -16.68 -2.59
N ALA A 45 4.11 -16.40 -3.14
CA ALA A 45 3.94 -15.50 -4.27
C ALA A 45 4.10 -14.03 -3.88
N LEU A 46 4.01 -13.69 -2.59
CA LEU A 46 4.05 -12.30 -2.13
C LEU A 46 5.28 -11.60 -2.68
N THR A 47 6.48 -12.21 -2.70
CA THR A 47 7.74 -11.61 -3.16
C THR A 47 7.75 -11.18 -4.62
N ASP A 48 7.08 -11.93 -5.47
CA ASP A 48 7.10 -11.76 -6.93
C ASP A 48 5.82 -11.08 -7.45
N LEU A 49 4.83 -10.88 -6.57
CA LEU A 49 3.58 -10.25 -6.91
C LEU A 49 3.76 -8.80 -7.40
N PRO A 50 3.07 -8.38 -8.47
CA PRO A 50 2.98 -6.97 -8.84
C PRO A 50 2.46 -6.11 -7.68
N GLN A 51 3.11 -4.96 -7.44
CA GLN A 51 2.76 -4.05 -6.34
C GLN A 51 1.31 -3.55 -6.45
N SER A 52 0.78 -3.40 -7.67
CA SER A 52 -0.59 -2.98 -7.92
C SER A 52 -1.66 -3.96 -7.41
N LEU A 53 -1.30 -5.23 -7.15
CA LEU A 53 -2.25 -6.25 -6.67
C LEU A 53 -2.33 -6.33 -5.15
N PHE A 54 -1.31 -5.85 -4.43
CA PHE A 54 -1.33 -5.81 -2.96
C PHE A 54 -2.59 -5.22 -2.34
N PRO A 55 -3.16 -4.11 -2.85
CA PRO A 55 -4.30 -3.47 -2.19
C PRO A 55 -5.56 -4.30 -2.35
N VAL A 56 -5.75 -4.83 -3.56
CA VAL A 56 -6.88 -5.70 -3.91
C VAL A 56 -6.81 -6.99 -3.11
N ILE A 57 -5.62 -7.61 -3.05
CA ILE A 57 -5.40 -8.80 -2.24
C ILE A 57 -5.59 -8.50 -0.77
N PHE A 58 -5.16 -7.34 -0.29
CA PHE A 58 -5.32 -6.96 1.10
C PHE A 58 -6.78 -6.82 1.49
N GLU A 59 -7.57 -6.14 0.67
CA GLU A 59 -9.01 -5.98 0.91
C GLU A 59 -9.73 -7.34 0.95
N GLU A 60 -9.45 -8.23 -0.01
CA GLU A 60 -10.01 -9.58 -0.03
C GLU A 60 -9.53 -10.40 1.18
N ALA A 61 -8.21 -10.42 1.43
CA ALA A 61 -7.61 -11.15 2.54
C ALA A 61 -8.17 -10.71 3.89
N PHE A 62 -8.40 -9.40 4.06
CA PHE A 62 -8.94 -8.81 5.27
C PHE A 62 -10.42 -9.15 5.45
N THR A 63 -11.21 -8.98 4.39
CA THR A 63 -12.66 -9.21 4.39
C THR A 63 -12.99 -10.67 4.69
N ASP A 64 -12.26 -11.60 4.06
CA ASP A 64 -12.50 -13.03 4.18
C ASP A 64 -11.71 -13.69 5.34
N GLY A 65 -10.89 -12.91 6.07
CA GLY A 65 -10.21 -13.38 7.27
C GLY A 65 -9.03 -14.33 7.01
N TYR A 66 -8.29 -14.12 5.93
CA TYR A 66 -7.07 -14.87 5.60
C TYR A 66 -5.86 -14.42 6.46
N ILE A 67 -5.91 -14.78 7.74
CA ILE A 67 -4.99 -14.33 8.81
C ILE A 67 -3.51 -14.54 8.49
N GLY A 68 -3.10 -15.74 8.05
CA GLY A 68 -1.68 -16.02 7.79
C GLY A 68 -1.12 -15.19 6.64
N ILE A 69 -1.93 -15.00 5.59
CA ILE A 69 -1.58 -14.15 4.45
C ILE A 69 -1.43 -12.70 4.89
N LEU A 70 -2.40 -12.14 5.62
CA LEU A 70 -2.34 -10.76 6.12
C LEU A 70 -1.08 -10.52 6.94
N LYS A 71 -0.81 -11.40 7.92
CA LYS A 71 0.37 -11.32 8.78
C LYS A 71 1.67 -11.32 7.98
N ALA A 72 1.76 -12.15 6.93
CA ALA A 72 2.94 -12.23 6.06
C ALA A 72 3.05 -11.06 5.08
N MET A 73 1.93 -10.41 4.75
CA MET A 73 1.88 -9.35 3.74
C MET A 73 2.32 -7.98 4.28
N ILE A 74 2.06 -7.71 5.56
CA ILE A 74 2.45 -6.43 6.19
C ILE A 74 3.96 -6.18 6.14
N PRO A 75 4.84 -7.14 6.46
CA PRO A 75 6.29 -6.94 6.37
C PRO A 75 6.85 -6.77 4.95
N VAL A 76 6.03 -7.01 3.92
CA VAL A 76 6.42 -6.85 2.50
C VAL A 76 5.56 -5.80 1.77
N TRP A 77 4.80 -5.01 2.54
CA TRP A 77 3.87 -4.02 2.01
C TRP A 77 4.58 -2.94 1.18
N PRO A 78 4.28 -2.81 -0.13
CA PRO A 78 5.08 -1.97 -1.02
C PRO A 78 4.76 -0.47 -0.98
N PHE A 79 3.84 -0.05 -0.11
CA PHE A 79 3.35 1.32 -0.02
C PHE A 79 3.67 1.95 1.34
N PRO A 80 3.84 3.27 1.40
CA PRO A 80 4.11 3.95 2.66
C PRO A 80 2.90 4.06 3.59
N TYR A 81 1.69 3.86 3.05
CA TYR A 81 0.43 4.03 3.78
C TYR A 81 -0.37 2.72 3.75
N LEU A 82 -1.06 2.46 4.85
CA LEU A 82 -2.06 1.40 4.95
C LEU A 82 -3.32 1.98 5.62
N SER A 83 -4.43 2.01 4.89
CA SER A 83 -5.71 2.51 5.41
C SER A 83 -6.60 1.34 5.80
N LEU A 84 -7.03 1.33 7.07
CA LEU A 84 -7.90 0.33 7.68
C LEU A 84 -9.30 0.88 7.99
N GLY A 85 -9.56 2.16 7.75
CA GLY A 85 -10.78 2.82 8.22
C GLY A 85 -12.08 2.17 7.75
N LYS A 86 -12.21 1.85 6.46
CA LYS A 86 -13.37 1.11 5.93
C LYS A 86 -13.46 -0.30 6.51
N GLN A 87 -12.31 -0.92 6.76
CA GLN A 87 -12.19 -2.33 7.09
C GLN A 87 -12.43 -2.61 8.59
N ILE A 88 -12.04 -1.67 9.47
CA ILE A 88 -12.09 -1.87 10.92
C ILE A 88 -13.52 -2.03 11.45
N ASN A 89 -14.48 -1.38 10.82
CA ASN A 89 -15.89 -1.43 11.20
C ASN A 89 -16.47 -2.86 11.09
N ASN A 90 -15.92 -3.67 10.18
CA ASN A 90 -16.38 -5.04 9.91
C ASN A 90 -15.30 -6.09 10.21
N CYS A 91 -14.23 -5.72 10.92
CA CYS A 91 -13.10 -6.62 11.13
C CYS A 91 -13.37 -7.66 12.23
N ASN A 92 -12.94 -8.90 11.99
CA ASN A 92 -12.81 -9.90 13.05
C ASN A 92 -11.59 -9.54 13.94
N LEU A 93 -11.70 -9.79 15.24
CA LEU A 93 -10.61 -9.60 16.20
C LEU A 93 -9.34 -10.36 15.78
N GLU A 94 -9.48 -11.58 15.26
CA GLU A 94 -8.32 -12.37 14.81
C GLU A 94 -7.64 -11.74 13.58
N THR A 95 -8.41 -11.14 12.67
CA THR A 95 -7.88 -10.38 11.52
C THR A 95 -7.08 -9.16 12.00
N LEU A 96 -7.62 -8.40 12.95
CA LEU A 96 -6.93 -7.25 13.52
C LEU A 96 -5.67 -7.66 14.32
N LYS A 97 -5.74 -8.77 15.03
CA LYS A 97 -4.58 -9.33 15.73
C LYS A 97 -3.47 -9.75 14.77
N ALA A 98 -3.81 -10.46 13.70
CA ALA A 98 -2.86 -10.86 12.65
C ALA A 98 -2.15 -9.66 12.02
N MET A 99 -2.90 -8.58 11.82
CA MET A 99 -2.40 -7.29 11.36
C MET A 99 -1.35 -6.70 12.31
N LEU A 100 -1.65 -6.64 13.60
CA LEU A 100 -0.72 -6.14 14.62
C LEU A 100 0.52 -7.04 14.72
N GLU A 101 0.36 -8.35 14.66
CA GLU A 101 1.48 -9.29 14.63
C GLU A 101 2.38 -9.10 13.39
N GLY A 102 1.78 -8.79 12.23
CA GLY A 102 2.52 -8.44 11.02
C GLY A 102 3.34 -7.16 11.18
N LEU A 103 2.82 -6.17 11.92
CA LEU A 103 3.55 -4.95 12.26
C LEU A 103 4.68 -5.23 13.25
N ASP A 104 4.46 -6.06 14.25
CA ASP A 104 5.50 -6.47 15.20
C ASP A 104 6.65 -7.16 14.46
N ILE A 105 6.35 -8.03 13.49
CA ILE A 105 7.35 -8.64 12.60
C ILE A 105 8.10 -7.56 11.83
N LEU A 106 7.39 -6.63 11.19
CA LEU A 106 8.00 -5.53 10.43
C LEU A 106 8.95 -4.69 11.31
N LEU A 107 8.54 -4.37 12.54
CA LEU A 107 9.35 -3.59 13.48
C LEU A 107 10.56 -4.38 14.02
N ALA A 108 10.44 -5.70 14.15
CA ALA A 108 11.53 -6.57 14.58
C ALA A 108 12.56 -6.88 13.48
N GLN A 109 12.26 -6.58 12.21
CA GLN A 109 13.16 -6.83 11.09
C GLN A 109 14.40 -5.93 11.16
N LYS A 110 15.55 -6.56 11.44
CA LYS A 110 16.87 -5.89 11.44
C LYS A 110 17.37 -5.51 10.04
N VAL A 111 16.82 -6.14 9.01
CA VAL A 111 17.15 -5.91 7.60
C VAL A 111 15.89 -5.42 6.91
N GLN A 112 15.87 -4.14 6.54
CA GLN A 112 14.78 -3.58 5.76
C GLN A 112 14.73 -4.32 4.41
N THR A 113 13.63 -5.01 4.12
CA THR A 113 13.41 -5.48 2.76
C THR A 113 13.27 -4.24 1.87
N SER A 114 13.96 -4.18 0.72
CA SER A 114 13.88 -3.03 -0.20
C SER A 114 12.46 -2.76 -0.70
N ARG A 115 11.59 -3.76 -0.53
CA ARG A 115 10.21 -3.77 -0.97
C ARG A 115 9.26 -3.16 0.04
N CYS A 116 9.48 -3.34 1.35
CA CYS A 116 8.58 -2.79 2.35
C CYS A 116 8.81 -1.30 2.55
N LYS A 117 7.73 -0.52 2.38
CA LYS A 117 7.76 0.95 2.50
C LYS A 117 6.86 1.49 3.61
N LEU A 118 6.12 0.63 4.32
CA LEU A 118 5.09 1.02 5.27
C LEU A 118 5.63 1.92 6.39
N ARG A 119 4.98 3.07 6.58
CA ARG A 119 5.35 4.11 7.55
C ARG A 119 4.16 4.61 8.36
N VAL A 120 2.98 4.69 7.75
CA VAL A 120 1.80 5.28 8.34
C VAL A 120 0.64 4.30 8.20
N ILE A 121 -0.08 4.11 9.31
CA ILE A 121 -1.32 3.34 9.34
C ILE A 121 -2.43 4.31 9.66
N ASN A 122 -3.41 4.40 8.77
CA ASN A 122 -4.59 5.21 8.99
C ASN A 122 -5.76 4.32 9.41
N TRP A 123 -6.39 4.67 10.51
CA TRP A 123 -7.54 3.96 11.07
C TRP A 123 -8.86 4.69 10.79
N ARG A 124 -8.79 5.89 10.18
CA ARG A 124 -9.96 6.70 9.85
C ARG A 124 -10.49 6.34 8.48
N GLU A 125 -11.81 6.40 8.34
CA GLU A 125 -12.55 6.06 7.12
C GLU A 125 -12.33 7.08 5.98
N ASP A 126 -11.87 8.28 6.33
CA ASP A 126 -11.95 9.48 5.47
C ASP A 126 -10.90 9.59 4.34
N ASP A 127 -9.87 8.73 4.27
CA ASP A 127 -8.66 8.99 3.44
C ASP A 127 -8.33 7.97 2.33
N LEU A 128 -9.31 7.24 1.79
CA LEU A 128 -9.05 6.22 0.75
C LEU A 128 -8.76 6.77 -0.67
N LYS A 129 -8.89 8.07 -0.92
CA LYS A 129 -8.61 8.66 -2.25
C LYS A 129 -7.12 8.73 -2.62
N ILE A 130 -6.21 8.39 -1.70
CA ILE A 130 -4.77 8.61 -1.87
C ILE A 130 -4.10 7.52 -2.73
N TRP A 131 -4.80 6.43 -3.08
CA TRP A 131 -4.22 5.37 -3.92
C TRP A 131 -4.23 5.67 -5.42
N ALA A 132 -5.14 6.51 -5.90
CA ALA A 132 -5.14 6.89 -7.31
C ALA A 132 -3.93 7.80 -7.58
N GLY A 133 -2.86 7.24 -8.15
CA GLY A 133 -1.60 7.92 -8.36
C GLY A 133 -1.77 9.28 -9.01
N SER A 134 -1.48 10.35 -8.27
CA SER A 134 -1.05 11.60 -8.87
C SER A 134 0.46 11.52 -9.03
N HIS A 135 0.89 11.09 -10.21
CA HIS A 135 2.17 11.51 -10.75
C HIS A 135 2.03 12.98 -11.14
N GLU A 136 2.02 13.88 -10.17
CA GLU A 136 2.22 15.31 -10.40
C GLU A 136 3.13 15.79 -9.28
N GLY A 137 4.35 16.14 -9.66
CA GLY A 137 5.39 16.54 -8.72
C GLY A 137 5.10 17.93 -8.20
N GLU A 138 4.62 18.06 -6.97
CA GLU A 138 4.45 19.36 -6.32
C GLU A 138 4.60 19.19 -4.79
N GLY A 139 5.67 19.74 -4.22
CA GLY A 139 5.74 20.27 -2.84
C GLY A 139 5.45 19.35 -1.65
N LEU A 140 6.50 18.69 -1.14
CA LEU A 140 6.58 18.30 0.28
C LEU A 140 6.48 19.56 1.18
N PRO A 141 5.66 19.59 2.25
CA PRO A 141 5.71 20.69 3.20
C PRO A 141 7.03 20.63 3.97
N ASP A 142 7.82 21.69 3.79
CA ASP A 142 9.15 21.91 4.36
C ASP A 142 9.04 21.95 5.90
N PHE A 143 9.57 20.94 6.57
CA PHE A 143 9.79 21.00 8.01
C PHE A 143 10.90 22.02 8.25
N ARG A 144 10.51 23.23 8.67
CA ARG A 144 11.41 24.32 9.04
C ARG A 144 12.51 23.80 9.97
N THR A 145 13.70 23.61 9.40
CA THR A 145 14.92 23.48 10.17
C THR A 145 15.45 24.90 10.36
N GLU A 146 15.30 25.42 11.57
CA GLU A 146 15.84 26.70 11.99
C GLU A 146 17.37 26.65 11.87
N LYS A 147 17.94 27.48 10.99
CA LYS A 147 19.39 27.58 10.79
C LYS A 147 19.93 28.67 11.72
N GLN A 148 20.91 28.33 12.55
CA GLN A 148 21.77 29.32 13.20
C GLN A 148 22.77 29.93 12.19
N PRO A 149 23.27 31.17 12.39
CA PRO A 149 24.21 31.79 11.47
C PRO A 149 25.62 31.22 11.71
N ILE A 150 26.22 30.66 10.66
CA ILE A 150 27.66 30.39 10.62
C ILE A 150 28.36 31.66 10.12
N GLU A 151 29.24 32.19 10.97
CA GLU A 151 30.24 33.19 10.60
C GLU A 151 31.25 32.60 9.59
N ASN A 152 31.57 33.40 8.60
CA ASN A 152 32.51 33.11 7.55
C ASN A 152 33.95 33.15 8.10
N SER A 153 34.79 32.17 7.72
CA SER A 153 36.23 32.42 7.64
C SER A 153 36.86 31.67 6.47
N ALA A 154 37.81 32.37 5.85
CA ALA A 154 38.42 32.09 4.57
C ALA A 154 39.60 31.13 4.66
N GLY A 155 39.86 30.38 3.58
CA GLY A 155 41.11 29.66 3.39
C GLY A 155 41.07 28.73 2.17
N CYS A 156 41.57 29.20 1.03
CA CYS A 156 41.86 28.37 -0.14
C CYS A 156 42.96 27.35 0.17
N GLU A 157 42.78 26.08 -0.20
CA GLU A 157 43.91 25.23 -0.62
C GLU A 157 43.54 24.17 -1.67
N VAL A 158 44.17 24.38 -2.83
CA VAL A 158 44.54 23.58 -4.00
C VAL A 158 44.07 22.11 -4.16
N LYS A 159 43.55 21.88 -5.37
CA LYS A 159 43.22 20.62 -6.07
C LYS A 159 44.29 19.51 -5.97
N LYS A 160 43.83 18.26 -5.87
CA LYS A 160 44.57 17.08 -6.37
C LYS A 160 43.60 16.13 -7.08
N GLU A 161 43.69 16.10 -8.40
CA GLU A 161 43.00 15.19 -9.30
C GLU A 161 43.77 13.84 -9.29
N LEU A 162 43.12 12.75 -8.93
CA LEU A 162 43.73 11.42 -8.94
C LEU A 162 43.61 10.80 -10.33
N LYS A 163 44.75 10.67 -11.00
CA LYS A 163 44.89 10.09 -12.34
C LYS A 163 45.20 8.60 -12.20
N VAL A 164 44.35 7.76 -12.80
CA VAL A 164 44.55 6.31 -12.92
C VAL A 164 45.78 6.05 -13.81
N PRO A 165 46.74 5.19 -13.41
CA PRO A 165 47.75 4.71 -14.33
C PRO A 165 47.23 3.47 -15.07
N GLU A 166 46.92 3.67 -16.34
CA GLU A 166 46.94 2.62 -17.35
C GLU A 166 48.40 2.46 -17.82
N LYS A 167 48.97 1.26 -17.66
CA LYS A 167 50.16 0.85 -18.40
C LYS A 167 50.04 -0.59 -18.85
N ALA A 168 50.07 -0.72 -20.19
CA ALA A 168 50.23 -1.93 -20.95
C ALA A 168 51.72 -2.29 -21.14
N LEU A 169 51.93 -3.37 -21.91
CA LEU A 169 53.16 -4.05 -22.36
C LEU A 169 53.75 -5.05 -21.34
N GLY A 170 54.03 -6.30 -21.71
CA GLY A 170 53.99 -6.96 -23.01
C GLY A 170 54.60 -8.36 -22.91
N ASP A 171 54.09 -9.25 -23.76
CA ASP A 171 54.73 -10.38 -24.46
C ASP A 171 55.82 -11.24 -23.77
N THR A 172 55.65 -12.57 -23.79
CA THR A 172 56.43 -13.50 -24.65
C THR A 172 56.18 -14.99 -24.30
N LEU A 173 55.73 -15.72 -25.34
CA LEU A 173 55.97 -17.12 -25.76
C LEU A 173 56.35 -18.27 -24.79
N HIS A 174 55.71 -19.42 -25.08
CA HIS A 174 56.20 -20.81 -25.17
C HIS A 174 57.28 -21.30 -24.18
N GLN A 175 56.92 -22.31 -23.37
CA GLN A 175 57.18 -23.73 -23.68
C GLN A 175 56.31 -24.64 -22.82
#